data_AF-A0AAD5U3X3-F1
#
_entry.id   AF-A0AAD5U3X3-F1
#
_cell.length_a   1.000
_cell.length_b   1.000
_cell.length_c   1.000
_cell.angle_alpha   90.00
_cell.angle_beta   90.00
_cell.angle_gamma   90.00
#
_symmetry.space_group_name_H-M   'P 1'
#
loop_
_entity.id
_entity.type
_entity.pdbx_description
1 polymer ?
#
loop_
_entity_poly.entity_id
_entity_poly.type
_entity_poly.pdbx_seq_one_letter_code
_entity_poly.pdbx_strand_id
1 'polypeptide(L)'
;MSYHLSNSTSSGLEWMEELFSENKQISSFLVQNYSLSFLTSPLSVEETLSQVQYQSDDDYESVGFNNLHLRTLNEGVWRNIRTIVESEFDGTTSLLKGHVTDSVYNIAFQGLRPVLENTLNEFLDIFDDYNPSTNIISHMIVGGLLSPLELVKTRIIVESSLSTRKTYYNCIHAISSIPSEENSFFFVLFSPRLLIPALVVNAINPLVTYFSNNLFEAELDITSTYTPFLYKIASIIAIGIKVAITTPIDMARKRLMIQKINKTNNQIENTLLIKETCVQVSPVYYNGIFDCIKKVIFEEGRIKKRKRNLKNIQKETTFVYTNFSTHSSPNEGASNDTANTIRAERRRGFRQYWAGVKSLYRGFWSRYIIEVLRYLLKELDDDIMDDLKN
;
A
#
# COMPACT_ATOMS: atom_id res chain seq x y z
N MET A 1 61.15 -24.58 38.78
CA MET A 1 60.64 -23.28 38.29
C MET A 1 60.62 -23.35 36.77
N SER A 2 59.58 -23.97 36.21
CA SER A 2 59.37 -24.08 34.76
C SER A 2 57.97 -23.59 34.47
N TYR A 3 57.89 -22.48 33.73
CA TYR A 3 56.65 -21.82 33.37
C TYR A 3 56.04 -22.48 32.14
N HIS A 4 54.75 -22.83 32.25
CA HIS A 4 53.88 -23.21 31.15
C HIS A 4 53.62 -21.99 30.25
N LEU A 5 54.18 -22.01 29.04
CA LEU A 5 53.92 -21.07 27.94
C LEU A 5 53.52 -21.89 26.72
N SER A 6 52.30 -22.45 26.73
CA SER A 6 51.67 -22.99 25.53
C SER A 6 50.15 -23.01 25.73
N ASN A 7 49.44 -21.99 25.25
CA ASN A 7 48.00 -22.08 24.90
C ASN A 7 47.39 -20.80 24.27
N SER A 8 48.17 -19.76 23.94
CA SER A 8 47.59 -18.52 23.41
C SER A 8 47.35 -18.47 21.90
N THR A 9 47.64 -19.54 21.15
CA THR A 9 47.47 -19.55 19.67
C THR A 9 46.19 -20.25 19.20
N SER A 10 45.47 -20.97 20.07
CA SER A 10 44.21 -21.63 19.71
C SER A 10 43.02 -20.68 19.70
N SER A 11 43.03 -19.64 20.55
CA SER A 11 41.89 -18.72 20.71
C SER A 11 41.69 -17.76 19.53
N GLY A 12 42.71 -17.55 18.69
CA GLY A 12 42.60 -16.67 17.53
C GLY A 12 41.83 -17.30 16.36
N LEU A 13 41.87 -18.62 16.22
CA LEU A 13 41.19 -19.33 15.13
C LEU A 13 39.69 -19.50 15.42
N GLU A 14 39.30 -19.75 16.67
CA GLU A 14 37.89 -19.86 17.08
C GLU A 14 37.11 -18.56 16.81
N TRP A 15 37.69 -17.39 17.12
CA TRP A 15 37.01 -16.11 16.88
C TRP A 15 36.89 -15.76 15.39
N MET A 16 37.85 -16.18 14.57
CA MET A 16 37.74 -16.03 13.12
C MET A 16 36.66 -16.95 12.54
N GLU A 17 36.55 -18.19 13.02
CA GLU A 17 35.47 -19.09 12.61
C GLU A 17 34.09 -18.59 13.04
N GLU A 18 33.96 -18.02 14.24
CA GLU A 18 32.73 -17.38 14.71
C GLU A 18 32.34 -16.19 13.82
N LEU A 19 33.29 -15.29 13.52
CA LEU A 19 33.06 -14.20 12.57
C LEU A 19 32.72 -14.66 11.16
N PHE A 20 33.38 -15.71 10.64
CA PHE A 20 33.06 -16.24 9.30
C PHE A 20 31.68 -16.90 9.27
N SER A 21 31.29 -17.59 10.35
CA SER A 21 29.95 -18.17 10.51
C SER A 21 28.88 -17.08 10.56
N GLU A 22 29.10 -16.03 11.37
CA GLU A 22 28.22 -14.87 11.44
C GLU A 22 28.12 -14.15 10.09
N ASN A 23 29.25 -13.94 9.40
CA ASN A 23 29.27 -13.32 8.08
C ASN A 23 28.47 -14.12 7.04
N LYS A 24 28.53 -15.46 7.11
CA LYS A 24 27.75 -16.33 6.21
C LYS A 24 26.26 -16.15 6.47
N GLN A 25 25.81 -16.16 7.72
CA GLN A 25 24.42 -15.95 8.10
C GLN A 25 23.90 -14.56 7.72
N ILE A 26 24.72 -13.51 7.92
CA ILE A 26 24.38 -12.15 7.51
C ILE A 26 24.25 -12.08 5.98
N SER A 27 25.17 -12.69 5.24
CA SER A 27 25.13 -12.68 3.77
C SER A 27 23.88 -13.40 3.22
N SER A 28 23.52 -14.57 3.77
CA SER A 28 22.32 -15.29 3.36
C SER A 28 21.06 -14.49 3.70
N PHE A 29 21.00 -13.90 4.88
CA PHE A 29 19.91 -13.03 5.30
C PHE A 29 19.72 -11.82 4.38
N LEU A 30 20.81 -11.15 4.01
CA LEU A 30 20.79 -10.00 3.10
C LEU A 30 20.33 -10.43 1.69
N VAL A 31 20.89 -11.52 1.16
CA VAL A 31 20.55 -12.04 -0.17
C VAL A 31 19.09 -12.48 -0.22
N GLN A 32 18.59 -13.15 0.82
CA GLN A 32 17.21 -13.58 0.91
C GLN A 32 16.25 -12.39 0.91
N ASN A 33 16.48 -11.39 1.77
CA ASN A 33 15.63 -10.20 1.85
C ASN A 33 15.68 -9.37 0.56
N TYR A 34 16.85 -9.26 -0.07
CA TYR A 34 16.99 -8.59 -1.36
C TYR A 34 16.25 -9.34 -2.47
N SER A 35 16.42 -10.65 -2.55
CA SER A 35 15.78 -11.50 -3.57
C SER A 35 14.25 -11.47 -3.44
N LEU A 36 13.74 -11.53 -2.20
CA LEU A 36 12.32 -11.41 -1.91
C LEU A 36 11.77 -10.04 -2.35
N SER A 37 12.50 -8.96 -2.06
CA SER A 37 12.11 -7.60 -2.45
C SER A 37 12.14 -7.42 -3.98
N PHE A 38 13.12 -8.04 -4.65
CA PHE A 38 13.22 -8.05 -6.10
C PHE A 38 12.04 -8.79 -6.75
N LEU A 39 11.73 -10.00 -6.27
CA LEU A 39 10.62 -10.83 -6.78
C LEU A 39 9.25 -10.17 -6.57
N THR A 40 9.06 -9.49 -5.44
CA THR A 40 7.79 -8.82 -5.11
C THR A 40 7.66 -7.41 -5.71
N SER A 41 8.74 -6.86 -6.26
CA SER A 41 8.77 -5.46 -6.74
C SER A 41 7.70 -5.14 -7.79
N PRO A 42 7.46 -5.94 -8.85
CA PRO A 42 6.44 -5.62 -9.85
C PRO A 42 5.04 -5.49 -9.25
N LEU A 43 4.71 -6.34 -8.29
CA LEU A 43 3.44 -6.30 -7.56
C LEU A 43 3.38 -5.08 -6.64
N SER A 44 4.48 -4.74 -5.96
CA SER A 44 4.54 -3.57 -5.07
C SER A 44 4.41 -2.25 -5.84
N VAL A 45 4.95 -2.19 -7.07
CA VAL A 45 4.82 -1.05 -7.97
C VAL A 45 3.36 -0.91 -8.42
N GLU A 46 2.76 -1.98 -8.93
CA GLU A 46 1.35 -1.97 -9.34
C GLU A 46 0.41 -1.59 -8.18
N GLU A 47 0.65 -2.15 -6.99
CA GLU A 47 -0.16 -1.87 -5.80
C GLU A 47 -0.11 -0.38 -5.44
N THR A 48 1.10 0.19 -5.47
CA THR A 48 1.31 1.60 -5.13
C THR A 48 0.69 2.52 -6.18
N LEU A 49 0.93 2.25 -7.46
CA LEU A 49 0.36 3.06 -8.55
C LEU A 49 -1.17 2.99 -8.56
N SER A 50 -1.76 1.82 -8.39
CA SER A 50 -3.22 1.64 -8.37
C SER A 50 -3.90 2.30 -7.17
N GLN A 51 -3.26 2.32 -5.99
CA GLN A 51 -3.79 2.98 -4.79
C GLN A 51 -3.68 4.51 -4.90
N VAL A 52 -2.61 5.01 -5.51
CA VAL A 52 -2.34 6.44 -5.65
C VAL A 52 -3.16 7.07 -6.75
N GLN A 53 -3.39 6.33 -7.85
CA GLN A 53 -4.07 6.85 -9.03
C GLN A 53 -5.49 7.31 -8.68
N TYR A 54 -5.75 8.58 -8.97
CA TYR A 54 -7.06 9.18 -8.89
C TYR A 54 -7.87 8.76 -10.12
N GLN A 55 -9.06 8.21 -9.87
CA GLN A 55 -9.99 7.91 -10.93
C GLN A 55 -11.11 8.94 -10.90
N SER A 56 -10.96 9.99 -11.71
CA SER A 56 -12.13 10.75 -12.13
C SER A 56 -12.76 10.00 -13.29
N ASP A 57 -14.04 9.66 -13.18
CA ASP A 57 -14.80 9.14 -14.31
C ASP A 57 -14.96 10.20 -15.41
N ASP A 58 -14.67 11.48 -15.15
CA ASP A 58 -14.66 12.53 -16.16
C ASP A 58 -13.57 12.25 -17.19
N ASP A 59 -14.02 11.98 -18.42
CA ASP A 59 -13.19 11.84 -19.61
C ASP A 59 -12.46 13.18 -19.81
N TYR A 60 -11.33 13.35 -19.13
CA TYR A 60 -10.35 14.40 -19.40
C TYR A 60 -9.63 14.14 -20.73
N GLU A 61 -10.31 13.52 -21.71
CA GLU A 61 -9.91 13.49 -23.12
C GLU A 61 -9.93 14.89 -23.77
N SER A 62 -10.41 15.93 -23.07
CA SER A 62 -10.73 17.23 -23.69
C SER A 62 -9.81 18.40 -23.34
N VAL A 63 -8.76 18.22 -22.55
CA VAL A 63 -7.74 19.27 -22.38
C VAL A 63 -6.39 18.63 -22.69
N GLY A 64 -5.76 19.05 -23.78
CA GLY A 64 -4.52 18.50 -24.35
C GLY A 64 -3.27 18.64 -23.49
N PHE A 65 -3.37 18.36 -22.19
CA PHE A 65 -2.23 18.06 -21.34
C PHE A 65 -1.73 16.66 -21.69
N ASN A 66 -0.77 16.66 -22.62
CA ASN A 66 0.31 15.70 -22.83
C ASN A 66 0.06 14.25 -22.37
N ASN A 67 0.12 13.31 -23.31
CA ASN A 67 0.05 11.84 -23.20
C ASN A 67 1.05 11.16 -22.21
N LEU A 68 1.56 11.86 -21.20
CA LEU A 68 2.63 11.42 -20.29
C LEU A 68 2.13 10.59 -19.09
N HIS A 69 0.81 10.50 -18.88
CA HIS A 69 0.24 9.76 -17.74
C HIS A 69 -0.20 8.35 -18.14
N LEU A 70 0.05 7.41 -17.24
CA LEU A 70 -0.42 6.03 -17.35
C LEU A 70 -1.95 5.97 -17.39
N ARG A 71 -2.46 5.05 -18.21
CA ARG A 71 -3.90 4.73 -18.27
C ARG A 71 -4.41 4.24 -16.91
N THR A 72 -5.71 4.36 -16.67
CA THR A 72 -6.36 3.88 -15.45
C THR A 72 -6.13 2.39 -15.21
N LEU A 73 -5.52 2.04 -14.09
CA LEU A 73 -5.11 0.68 -13.70
C LEU A 73 -6.26 -0.10 -13.04
N ASN A 74 -7.33 -0.39 -13.79
CA ASN A 74 -8.54 -1.03 -13.27
C ASN A 74 -8.80 -2.45 -13.81
N GLU A 75 -7.95 -2.97 -14.70
CA GLU A 75 -8.27 -4.16 -15.49
C GLU A 75 -7.77 -5.48 -14.87
N GLY A 76 -7.16 -5.40 -13.68
CA GLY A 76 -6.62 -6.51 -12.89
C GLY A 76 -5.09 -6.50 -12.82
N VAL A 77 -4.50 -7.17 -11.82
CA VAL A 77 -3.06 -7.09 -11.49
C VAL A 77 -2.16 -7.34 -12.71
N TRP A 78 -2.38 -8.43 -13.44
CA TRP A 78 -1.55 -8.78 -14.59
C TRP A 78 -1.71 -7.83 -15.79
N ARG A 79 -2.92 -7.34 -16.03
CA ARG A 79 -3.18 -6.36 -17.10
C ARG A 79 -2.59 -5.00 -16.74
N ASN A 80 -2.68 -4.62 -15.47
CA ASN A 80 -2.06 -3.41 -14.94
C ASN A 80 -0.53 -3.47 -15.08
N ILE A 81 0.10 -4.58 -14.67
CA ILE A 81 1.55 -4.80 -14.87
C ILE A 81 1.91 -4.72 -16.35
N ARG A 82 1.17 -5.41 -17.22
CA ARG A 82 1.39 -5.35 -18.67
C ARG A 82 1.26 -3.92 -19.20
N THR A 83 0.25 -3.17 -18.75
CA THR A 83 0.03 -1.77 -19.14
C THR A 83 1.19 -0.87 -18.71
N ILE A 84 1.75 -1.10 -17.52
CA ILE A 84 2.95 -0.37 -17.04
C ILE A 84 4.15 -0.71 -17.92
N VAL A 85 4.37 -1.99 -18.23
CA VAL A 85 5.49 -2.45 -19.08
C VAL A 85 5.38 -1.93 -20.52
N GLU A 86 4.17 -1.93 -21.09
CA GLU A 86 3.89 -1.48 -22.46
C GLU A 86 3.89 0.05 -22.58
N SER A 87 3.89 0.78 -21.47
CA SER A 87 3.96 2.24 -21.51
C SER A 87 5.32 2.73 -22.02
N GLU A 88 5.29 3.66 -22.97
CA GLU A 88 6.50 4.19 -23.63
C GLU A 88 7.46 4.88 -22.66
N PHE A 89 6.94 5.44 -21.55
CA PHE A 89 7.72 6.28 -20.64
C PHE A 89 8.37 5.50 -19.49
N ASP A 90 7.74 4.42 -19.00
CA ASP A 90 8.18 3.74 -17.78
C ASP A 90 8.97 2.45 -18.06
N GLY A 91 8.64 1.70 -19.12
CA GLY A 91 9.34 0.47 -19.53
C GLY A 91 9.37 -0.64 -18.46
N THR A 92 10.13 -1.71 -18.69
CA THR A 92 10.23 -2.86 -17.77
C THR A 92 10.98 -2.54 -16.47
N THR A 93 11.92 -1.61 -16.52
CA THR A 93 12.74 -1.23 -15.35
C THR A 93 11.92 -0.46 -14.31
N SER A 94 10.79 0.16 -14.70
CA SER A 94 9.88 0.81 -13.76
C SER A 94 9.27 -0.15 -12.74
N LEU A 95 9.07 -1.42 -13.11
CA LEU A 95 8.54 -2.45 -12.19
C LEU A 95 9.51 -2.77 -11.05
N LEU A 96 10.78 -2.45 -11.22
CA LEU A 96 11.81 -2.59 -10.21
C LEU A 96 12.02 -1.30 -9.40
N LYS A 97 11.17 -0.28 -9.54
CA LYS A 97 11.29 0.93 -8.71
C LYS A 97 11.03 0.60 -7.24
N GLY A 98 11.92 1.08 -6.37
CA GLY A 98 11.77 0.96 -4.93
C GLY A 98 12.17 -0.38 -4.30
N HIS A 99 12.56 -1.41 -5.08
CA HIS A 99 12.97 -2.72 -4.52
C HIS A 99 14.14 -2.61 -3.53
N VAL A 100 15.14 -1.77 -3.81
CA VAL A 100 16.27 -1.53 -2.89
C VAL A 100 15.78 -0.90 -1.59
N THR A 101 14.85 0.06 -1.69
CA THR A 101 14.28 0.74 -0.52
C THR A 101 13.44 -0.20 0.32
N ASP A 102 12.69 -1.10 -0.31
CA ASP A 102 11.94 -2.17 0.36
C ASP A 102 12.88 -3.16 1.05
N SER A 103 13.97 -3.56 0.39
CA SER A 103 14.97 -4.47 0.95
C SER A 103 15.62 -3.87 2.20
N VAL A 104 16.08 -2.61 2.12
CA VAL A 104 16.65 -1.90 3.28
C VAL A 104 15.63 -1.78 4.41
N TYR A 105 14.36 -1.49 4.08
CA TYR A 105 13.28 -1.46 5.07
C TYR A 105 13.11 -2.80 5.76
N ASN A 106 13.01 -3.89 4.99
CA ASN A 106 12.79 -5.24 5.53
C ASN A 106 13.97 -5.70 6.42
N ILE A 107 15.21 -5.45 5.99
CA ILE A 107 16.43 -5.76 6.76
C ILE A 107 16.43 -4.98 8.07
N ALA A 108 16.21 -3.67 8.02
CA ALA A 108 16.19 -2.82 9.21
C ALA A 108 15.04 -3.20 10.16
N PHE A 109 13.86 -3.49 9.62
CA PHE A 109 12.69 -3.86 10.40
C PHE A 109 12.90 -5.20 11.13
N GLN A 110 13.40 -6.22 10.42
CA GLN A 110 13.67 -7.54 10.99
C GLN A 110 14.81 -7.51 12.02
N GLY A 111 15.83 -6.67 11.81
CA GLY A 111 16.95 -6.53 12.75
C GLY A 111 16.61 -5.70 14.00
N LEU A 112 15.91 -4.57 13.84
CA LEU A 112 15.63 -3.65 14.97
C LEU A 112 14.53 -4.17 15.89
N ARG A 113 13.53 -4.90 15.36
CA ARG A 113 12.38 -5.34 16.14
C ARG A 113 12.76 -6.23 17.33
N PRO A 114 13.50 -7.35 17.16
CA PRO A 114 13.84 -8.23 18.28
C PRO A 114 14.67 -7.52 19.34
N VAL A 115 15.61 -6.67 18.92
CA VAL A 115 16.42 -5.85 19.84
C VAL A 115 15.51 -4.97 20.70
N LEU A 116 14.57 -4.26 20.07
CA LEU A 116 13.68 -3.36 20.80
C LEU A 116 12.70 -4.12 21.70
N GLU A 117 12.17 -5.25 21.24
CA GLU A 117 11.29 -6.12 22.04
C GLU A 117 11.99 -6.62 23.31
N ASN A 118 13.23 -7.11 23.18
CA ASN A 118 14.04 -7.53 24.33
C ASN A 118 14.28 -6.37 25.31
N THR A 119 14.64 -5.18 24.80
CA THR A 119 14.83 -4.01 25.68
C THR A 119 13.54 -3.58 26.39
N LEU A 120 12.38 -3.75 25.75
CA LEU A 120 11.08 -3.43 26.35
C LEU A 120 10.67 -4.48 27.39
N ASN A 121 10.93 -5.76 27.15
CA ASN A 121 10.68 -6.84 28.11
C ASN A 121 11.53 -6.64 29.36
N GLU A 122 12.83 -6.33 29.21
CA GLU A 122 13.71 -5.98 30.32
C GLU A 122 13.26 -4.72 31.06
N PHE A 123 12.85 -3.68 30.34
CA PHE A 123 12.38 -2.42 30.95
C PHE A 123 11.07 -2.57 31.74
N LEU A 124 10.18 -3.44 31.29
CA LEU A 124 8.87 -3.67 31.91
C LEU A 124 8.87 -4.84 32.91
N ASP A 125 10.02 -5.49 33.13
CA ASP A 125 10.17 -6.66 34.01
C ASP A 125 9.21 -7.82 33.63
N ILE A 126 9.06 -8.05 32.32
CA ILE A 126 8.22 -9.13 31.78
C ILE A 126 9.11 -10.35 31.53
N PHE A 127 8.92 -11.39 32.33
CA PHE A 127 9.69 -12.64 32.25
C PHE A 127 9.14 -13.64 31.22
N ASP A 128 7.93 -13.44 30.72
CA ASP A 128 7.36 -14.32 29.70
C ASP A 128 8.04 -14.09 28.36
N ASP A 129 8.47 -15.18 27.71
CA ASP A 129 9.13 -15.15 26.39
C ASP A 129 8.26 -14.50 25.30
N TYR A 130 6.95 -14.42 25.52
CA TYR A 130 6.02 -13.81 24.57
C TYR A 130 4.95 -12.97 25.26
N ASN A 131 5.09 -11.64 25.14
CA ASN A 131 4.04 -10.71 25.54
C ASN A 131 3.49 -9.97 24.30
N PRO A 132 2.19 -10.10 23.99
CA PRO A 132 1.61 -9.46 22.81
C PRO A 132 1.71 -7.94 22.87
N SER A 133 1.75 -7.35 24.06
CA SER A 133 1.82 -5.89 24.23
C SER A 133 3.19 -5.34 23.82
N THR A 134 4.27 -5.97 24.26
CA THR A 134 5.63 -5.53 23.92
C THR A 134 5.94 -5.77 22.44
N ASN A 135 5.43 -6.88 21.88
CA ASN A 135 5.48 -7.16 20.44
C ASN A 135 4.74 -6.08 19.62
N ILE A 136 3.52 -5.69 20.02
CA ILE A 136 2.78 -4.62 19.33
C ILE A 136 3.53 -3.28 19.43
N ILE A 137 4.00 -2.91 20.62
CA ILE A 137 4.73 -1.65 20.85
C ILE A 137 6.04 -1.63 20.06
N SER A 138 6.78 -2.73 20.01
CA SER A 138 8.04 -2.81 19.27
C SER A 138 7.82 -2.65 17.77
N HIS A 139 6.80 -3.32 17.22
CA HIS A 139 6.35 -3.13 15.84
C HIS A 139 5.97 -1.67 15.54
N MET A 140 5.25 -1.02 16.44
CA MET A 140 4.87 0.39 16.29
C MET A 140 6.09 1.31 16.27
N ILE A 141 7.01 1.17 17.23
CA ILE A 141 8.19 2.05 17.34
C ILE A 141 9.10 1.88 16.12
N VAL A 142 9.44 0.64 15.76
CA VAL A 142 10.30 0.37 14.60
C VAL A 142 9.63 0.82 13.29
N GLY A 143 8.33 0.55 13.14
CA GLY A 143 7.57 1.01 11.98
C GLY A 143 7.48 2.53 11.86
N GLY A 144 7.33 3.23 12.99
CA GLY A 144 7.38 4.69 13.04
C GLY A 144 8.76 5.25 12.69
N LEU A 145 9.83 4.63 13.21
CA LEU A 145 11.21 5.02 12.93
C LEU A 145 11.57 4.84 11.44
N LEU A 146 11.06 3.78 10.81
CA LEU A 146 11.30 3.48 9.40
C LEU A 146 10.27 4.12 8.44
N SER A 147 9.30 4.89 8.95
CA SER A 147 8.27 5.54 8.11
C SER A 147 8.83 6.46 7.00
N PRO A 148 9.96 7.19 7.19
CA PRO A 148 10.57 7.98 6.11
C PRO A 148 10.97 7.13 4.89
N LEU A 149 11.37 5.88 5.11
CA LEU A 149 11.81 4.99 4.05
C LEU A 149 10.62 4.53 3.19
N GLU A 150 9.44 4.34 3.80
CA GLU A 150 8.20 4.07 3.07
C GLU A 150 7.74 5.28 2.25
N LEU A 151 7.89 6.50 2.79
CA LEU A 151 7.63 7.73 2.05
C LEU A 151 8.55 7.84 0.82
N VAL A 152 9.84 7.56 0.97
CA VAL A 152 10.79 7.56 -0.13
C VAL A 152 10.45 6.50 -1.17
N LYS A 153 10.13 5.28 -0.73
CA LYS A 153 9.70 4.18 -1.61
C LYS A 153 8.50 4.60 -2.45
N THR A 154 7.46 5.14 -1.81
CA THR A 154 6.23 5.53 -2.51
C THR A 154 6.47 6.65 -3.53
N ARG A 155 7.29 7.65 -3.20
CA ARG A 155 7.65 8.73 -4.14
C ARG A 155 8.48 8.25 -5.33
N ILE A 156 9.48 7.40 -5.09
CA ILE A 156 10.30 6.81 -6.17
C ILE A 156 9.43 5.97 -7.12
N ILE A 157 8.45 5.23 -6.60
CA ILE A 157 7.57 4.41 -7.44
C ILE A 157 6.64 5.27 -8.31
N VAL A 158 6.08 6.34 -7.73
CA VAL A 158 5.09 7.21 -8.41
C VAL A 158 5.73 8.19 -9.38
N GLU A 159 7.03 8.42 -9.27
CA GLU A 159 7.79 9.27 -10.17
C GLU A 159 7.89 8.64 -11.59
N SER A 160 7.82 9.48 -12.62
CA SER A 160 8.05 9.04 -14.01
C SER A 160 9.50 8.55 -14.24
N SER A 161 9.69 7.47 -15.01
CA SER A 161 11.04 7.03 -15.39
C SER A 161 11.73 7.96 -16.40
N LEU A 162 11.04 8.96 -16.94
CA LEU A 162 11.59 9.81 -18.00
C LEU A 162 12.79 10.63 -17.48
N SER A 163 13.97 10.37 -18.05
CA SER A 163 15.26 10.92 -17.57
C SER A 163 15.28 12.44 -17.44
N THR A 164 14.61 13.17 -18.35
CA THR A 164 14.56 14.64 -18.35
C THR A 164 13.71 15.24 -17.22
N ARG A 165 12.94 14.40 -16.54
CA ARG A 165 11.88 14.73 -15.58
C ARG A 165 12.08 14.06 -14.21
N LYS A 166 13.22 13.38 -14.05
CA LYS A 166 13.56 12.64 -12.85
C LYS A 166 14.11 13.58 -11.78
N THR A 167 13.35 13.72 -10.70
CA THR A 167 13.65 14.40 -9.45
C THR A 167 14.50 13.53 -8.50
N TYR A 168 14.23 12.22 -8.41
CA TYR A 168 14.90 11.32 -7.44
C TYR A 168 15.72 10.22 -8.11
N TYR A 169 17.04 10.33 -8.08
CA TYR A 169 17.93 9.32 -8.66
C TYR A 169 17.96 8.00 -7.88
N ASN A 170 18.14 8.10 -6.56
CA ASN A 170 18.37 6.99 -5.62
C ASN A 170 17.62 7.24 -4.31
N CYS A 171 17.47 6.21 -3.48
CA CYS A 171 16.86 6.32 -2.14
C CYS A 171 17.54 7.39 -1.27
N ILE A 172 18.88 7.39 -1.21
CA ILE A 172 19.65 8.36 -0.43
C ILE A 172 19.42 9.79 -0.92
N HIS A 173 19.41 9.98 -2.25
CA HIS A 173 19.13 11.28 -2.85
C HIS A 173 17.69 11.73 -2.55
N ALA A 174 16.71 10.83 -2.61
CA ALA A 174 15.33 11.15 -2.28
C ALA A 174 15.18 11.60 -0.82
N ILE A 175 15.85 10.94 0.13
CA ILE A 175 15.82 11.32 1.55
C ILE A 175 16.32 12.75 1.76
N SER A 176 17.37 13.18 1.06
CA SER A 176 17.91 14.55 1.18
C SER A 176 17.13 15.59 0.36
N SER A 177 16.58 15.19 -0.78
CA SER A 177 15.86 16.10 -1.69
C SER A 177 14.45 16.42 -1.21
N ILE A 178 13.73 15.47 -0.59
CA ILE A 178 12.36 15.69 -0.11
C ILE A 178 12.25 16.88 0.88
N PRO A 179 13.07 16.97 1.96
CA PRO A 179 13.02 18.11 2.87
C PRO A 179 13.36 19.43 2.18
N SER A 180 14.33 19.39 1.25
CA SER A 180 14.77 20.56 0.49
C SER A 180 13.68 21.10 -0.44
N GLU A 181 12.92 20.22 -1.09
CA GLU A 181 11.79 20.58 -1.97
C GLU A 181 10.60 21.14 -1.21
N GLU A 182 10.39 20.69 0.03
CA GLU A 182 9.28 21.10 0.88
C GLU A 182 9.64 22.31 1.76
N ASN A 183 10.81 22.91 1.56
CA ASN A 183 11.36 24.02 2.37
C ASN A 183 11.29 23.72 3.87
N SER A 184 11.68 22.51 4.24
CA SER A 184 11.42 21.94 5.55
C SER A 184 12.64 21.25 6.13
N PHE A 185 12.73 21.20 7.46
CA PHE A 185 13.76 20.43 8.13
C PHE A 185 13.49 18.92 8.00
N PHE A 186 14.51 18.09 8.22
CA PHE A 186 14.43 16.63 8.15
C PHE A 186 13.26 16.01 8.96
N PHE A 187 12.85 16.65 10.06
CA PHE A 187 11.70 16.24 10.88
C PHE A 187 10.35 16.24 10.14
N VAL A 188 10.25 16.90 8.99
CA VAL A 188 9.03 16.85 8.18
C VAL A 188 8.76 15.46 7.61
N LEU A 189 9.78 14.61 7.46
CA LEU A 189 9.59 13.19 7.16
C LEU A 189 8.84 12.43 8.27
N PHE A 190 8.88 12.95 9.50
CA PHE A 190 8.16 12.45 10.67
C PHE A 190 6.92 13.28 11.01
N SER A 191 6.35 13.97 10.01
CA SER A 191 5.10 14.71 10.22
C SER A 191 4.03 13.80 10.82
N PRO A 192 3.31 14.21 11.89
CA PRO A 192 2.27 13.40 12.52
C PRO A 192 1.22 12.88 11.52
N ARG A 193 0.99 13.65 10.45
CA ARG A 193 0.10 13.30 9.34
C ARG A 193 0.50 12.02 8.61
N LEU A 194 1.79 11.73 8.52
CA LEU A 194 2.37 10.53 7.91
C LEU A 194 2.66 9.45 8.96
N LEU A 195 3.12 9.86 10.15
CA LEU A 195 3.52 8.98 11.23
C LEU A 195 2.33 8.19 11.80
N ILE A 196 1.21 8.85 12.11
CA ILE A 196 0.02 8.21 12.70
C ILE A 196 -0.46 7.02 11.83
N PRO A 197 -0.67 7.17 10.51
CA PRO A 197 -1.04 6.03 9.66
C PRO A 197 -0.02 4.89 9.71
N ALA A 198 1.28 5.20 9.72
CA ALA A 198 2.32 4.18 9.78
C ALA A 198 2.29 3.42 11.11
N LEU A 199 2.11 4.12 12.23
CA LEU A 199 1.98 3.49 13.56
C LEU A 199 0.75 2.57 13.60
N VAL A 200 -0.40 3.02 13.09
CA VAL A 200 -1.64 2.24 13.07
C VAL A 200 -1.49 0.98 12.24
N VAL A 201 -0.94 1.08 11.02
CA VAL A 201 -0.74 -0.10 10.15
C VAL A 201 0.22 -1.09 10.81
N ASN A 202 1.32 -0.61 11.39
CA ASN A 202 2.30 -1.47 12.05
C ASN A 202 1.78 -2.09 13.36
N ALA A 203 0.84 -1.45 14.06
CA ALA A 203 0.16 -2.02 15.22
C ALA A 203 -0.85 -3.12 14.84
N ILE A 204 -1.59 -2.92 13.75
CA ILE A 204 -2.63 -3.85 13.29
C ILE A 204 -2.02 -5.21 12.92
N ASN A 205 -0.82 -5.23 12.34
CA ASN A 205 -0.19 -6.47 11.89
C ASN A 205 0.02 -7.51 13.01
N PRO A 206 0.80 -7.24 14.07
CA PRO A 206 0.99 -8.19 15.18
C PRO A 206 -0.33 -8.47 15.92
N LEU A 207 -1.22 -7.48 16.01
CA LEU A 207 -2.53 -7.65 16.62
C LEU A 207 -3.37 -8.70 15.87
N VAL A 208 -3.45 -8.62 14.54
CA VAL A 208 -4.19 -9.59 13.73
C VAL A 208 -3.56 -10.97 13.81
N THR A 209 -2.22 -11.07 13.81
CA THR A 209 -1.52 -12.35 13.97
C THR A 209 -1.79 -12.98 15.34
N TYR A 210 -1.77 -12.18 16.41
CA TYR A 210 -2.14 -12.65 17.74
C TYR A 210 -3.57 -13.17 17.78
N PHE A 211 -4.53 -12.40 17.24
CA PHE A 211 -5.93 -12.83 17.18
C PHE A 211 -6.14 -14.08 16.31
N SER A 212 -5.43 -14.21 15.19
CA SER A 212 -5.55 -15.40 14.34
C SER A 212 -5.03 -16.64 15.05
N ASN A 213 -3.88 -16.55 15.72
CA ASN A 213 -3.29 -17.69 16.43
C ASN A 213 -4.19 -18.12 17.60
N ASN A 214 -4.67 -17.15 18.39
CA ASN A 214 -5.59 -17.43 19.49
C ASN A 214 -6.91 -18.05 18.98
N LEU A 215 -7.43 -17.61 17.84
CA LEU A 215 -8.63 -18.21 17.25
C LEU A 215 -8.37 -19.66 16.77
N PHE A 216 -7.22 -19.93 16.18
CA PHE A 216 -6.88 -21.27 15.68
C PHE A 216 -6.68 -22.28 16.82
N GLU A 217 -6.00 -21.87 17.89
CA GLU A 217 -5.72 -22.73 19.02
C GLU A 217 -6.91 -22.88 19.97
N ALA A 218 -7.59 -21.79 20.31
CA ALA A 218 -8.63 -21.84 21.35
C ALA A 218 -10.01 -22.28 20.86
N GLU A 219 -10.39 -21.95 19.63
CA GLU A 219 -11.76 -22.18 19.13
C GLU A 219 -11.83 -23.33 18.11
N LEU A 220 -10.78 -23.52 17.31
CA LEU A 220 -10.80 -24.49 16.20
C LEU A 220 -9.95 -25.74 16.44
N ASP A 221 -9.12 -25.77 17.50
CA ASP A 221 -8.14 -26.83 17.80
C ASP A 221 -7.25 -27.18 16.58
N ILE A 222 -6.97 -26.19 15.71
CA ILE A 222 -6.15 -26.38 14.51
C ILE A 222 -4.70 -26.13 14.89
N THR A 223 -4.00 -27.19 15.28
CA THR A 223 -2.55 -27.13 15.53
C THR A 223 -1.76 -27.53 14.29
N SER A 224 -0.64 -26.84 14.03
CA SER A 224 0.31 -27.17 12.96
C SER A 224 0.79 -28.64 13.03
N THR A 225 0.93 -29.19 14.23
CA THR A 225 1.39 -30.58 14.45
C THR A 225 0.38 -31.64 14.01
N TYR A 226 -0.91 -31.43 14.26
CA TYR A 226 -1.93 -32.45 14.01
C TYR A 226 -2.60 -32.30 12.64
N THR A 227 -2.78 -31.06 12.17
CA THR A 227 -3.47 -30.76 10.90
C THR A 227 -2.70 -29.74 10.07
N PRO A 228 -1.46 -30.04 9.64
CA PRO A 228 -0.56 -29.07 9.00
C PRO A 228 -1.18 -28.43 7.75
N PHE A 229 -1.91 -29.20 6.94
CA PHE A 229 -2.57 -28.69 5.75
C PHE A 229 -3.70 -27.69 6.07
N LEU A 230 -4.53 -28.02 7.07
CA LEU A 230 -5.64 -27.15 7.47
C LEU A 230 -5.12 -25.86 8.11
N TYR A 231 -4.06 -25.96 8.92
CA TYR A 231 -3.36 -24.83 9.50
C TYR A 231 -2.80 -23.88 8.42
N LYS A 232 -2.19 -24.42 7.35
CA LYS A 232 -1.70 -23.64 6.21
C LYS A 232 -2.83 -22.91 5.47
N ILE A 233 -3.97 -23.58 5.22
CA ILE A 233 -5.15 -22.93 4.61
C ILE A 233 -5.70 -21.82 5.52
N ALA A 234 -5.85 -22.11 6.82
CA ALA A 234 -6.34 -21.14 7.79
C ALA A 234 -5.43 -19.90 7.86
N SER A 235 -4.11 -20.12 7.85
CA SER A 235 -3.10 -19.05 7.80
C SER A 235 -3.23 -18.17 6.56
N ILE A 236 -3.44 -18.76 5.37
CA ILE A 236 -3.67 -18.01 4.12
C ILE A 236 -4.96 -17.17 4.20
N ILE A 237 -6.04 -17.72 4.78
CA ILE A 237 -7.29 -16.98 5.00
C ILE A 237 -7.06 -15.82 5.98
N ALA A 238 -6.33 -16.04 7.07
CA ALA A 238 -5.97 -14.98 8.02
C ALA A 238 -5.13 -13.87 7.37
N ILE A 239 -4.21 -14.21 6.46
CA ILE A 239 -3.49 -13.23 5.63
C ILE A 239 -4.48 -12.41 4.79
N GLY A 240 -5.49 -13.05 4.19
CA GLY A 240 -6.54 -12.36 3.44
C GLY A 240 -7.32 -11.34 4.28
N ILE A 241 -7.71 -11.72 5.49
CA ILE A 241 -8.40 -10.85 6.46
C ILE A 241 -7.48 -9.68 6.87
N LYS A 242 -6.21 -9.96 7.20
CA LYS A 242 -5.19 -8.95 7.52
C LYS A 242 -5.07 -7.91 6.41
N VAL A 243 -4.93 -8.36 5.15
CA VAL A 243 -4.84 -7.47 3.99
C VAL A 243 -6.14 -6.68 3.80
N ALA A 244 -7.31 -7.27 4.03
CA ALA A 244 -8.59 -6.57 3.90
C ALA A 244 -8.74 -5.43 4.91
N ILE A 245 -8.24 -5.61 6.13
CA ILE A 245 -8.28 -4.58 7.18
C ILE A 245 -7.28 -3.45 6.88
N THR A 246 -6.06 -3.81 6.46
CA THR A 246 -4.95 -2.86 6.28
C THR A 246 -5.00 -2.07 4.97
N THR A 247 -5.55 -2.65 3.90
CA THR A 247 -5.60 -2.03 2.56
C THR A 247 -6.18 -0.61 2.53
N PRO A 248 -7.38 -0.31 3.09
CA PRO A 248 -7.93 1.05 3.02
C PRO A 248 -7.08 2.08 3.78
N ILE A 249 -6.44 1.67 4.88
CA ILE A 249 -5.57 2.54 5.68
C ILE A 249 -4.29 2.84 4.90
N ASP A 250 -3.68 1.82 4.30
CA ASP A 250 -2.48 1.99 3.49
C ASP A 250 -2.72 2.80 2.21
N MET A 251 -3.86 2.60 1.57
CA MET A 251 -4.27 3.38 0.42
C MET A 251 -4.35 4.89 0.77
N ALA A 252 -5.01 5.21 1.89
CA ALA A 252 -5.05 6.59 2.39
C ALA A 252 -3.66 7.12 2.77
N ARG A 253 -2.83 6.28 3.41
CA ARG A 253 -1.43 6.61 3.77
C ARG A 253 -0.60 6.96 2.53
N LYS A 254 -0.60 6.14 1.48
CA LYS A 254 0.15 6.39 0.25
C LYS A 254 -0.32 7.65 -0.47
N ARG A 255 -1.62 7.93 -0.47
CA ARG A 255 -2.15 9.21 -1.01
C ARG A 255 -1.70 10.42 -0.21
N LEU A 256 -1.63 10.32 1.12
CA LEU A 256 -1.10 11.37 1.98
C LEU A 256 0.41 11.62 1.73
N MET A 257 1.19 10.55 1.53
CA MET A 257 2.65 10.61 1.30
C MET A 257 3.05 11.39 0.04
N ILE A 258 2.17 11.45 -0.96
CA ILE A 258 2.43 12.11 -2.25
C ILE A 258 2.08 13.60 -2.21
N GLN A 259 1.27 14.01 -1.24
CA GLN A 259 0.94 15.42 -1.07
C GLN A 259 2.12 16.15 -0.43
N LYS A 260 2.42 17.35 -0.93
CA LYS A 260 3.37 18.25 -0.28
C LYS A 260 2.86 18.61 1.12
N ILE A 261 3.77 18.62 2.09
CA ILE A 261 3.40 18.81 3.50
C ILE A 261 3.08 20.29 3.81
N ASN A 262 3.76 21.22 3.14
CA ASN A 262 3.57 22.65 3.36
C ASN A 262 2.53 23.26 2.40
N LYS A 263 1.46 23.80 2.99
CA LYS A 263 0.45 24.61 2.31
C LYS A 263 0.93 26.05 2.21
N THR A 264 1.61 26.42 1.14
CA THR A 264 1.84 27.84 0.86
C THR A 264 0.52 28.45 0.39
N ASN A 265 -0.08 29.35 1.18
CA ASN A 265 -1.42 29.91 0.98
C ASN A 265 -1.66 30.57 -0.39
N ASN A 266 -0.62 30.82 -1.20
CA ASN A 266 -0.71 31.53 -2.47
C ASN A 266 -0.59 30.63 -3.73
N GLN A 267 -0.51 29.29 -3.59
CA GLN A 267 -0.33 28.35 -4.70
C GLN A 267 -1.43 27.28 -4.76
N ILE A 268 -2.69 27.73 -4.74
CA ILE A 268 -3.85 26.87 -4.48
C ILE A 268 -4.23 25.94 -5.65
N GLU A 269 -3.79 26.17 -6.90
CA GLU A 269 -4.36 25.39 -8.02
C GLU A 269 -3.39 24.50 -8.81
N ASN A 270 -2.07 24.79 -8.92
CA ASN A 270 -1.20 24.07 -9.85
C ASN A 270 0.11 23.50 -9.26
N THR A 271 0.35 23.61 -7.96
CA THR A 271 1.70 23.33 -7.37
C THR A 271 1.71 22.31 -6.22
N LEU A 272 0.55 21.72 -5.90
CA LEU A 272 0.38 20.83 -4.74
C LEU A 272 0.92 19.40 -4.94
N LEU A 273 1.30 19.06 -6.17
CA LEU A 273 1.78 17.73 -6.56
C LEU A 273 3.30 17.73 -6.78
N ILE A 274 3.90 16.55 -6.57
CA ILE A 274 5.24 16.24 -7.07
C ILE A 274 5.25 16.59 -8.57
N LYS A 275 6.28 17.30 -9.02
CA LYS A 275 6.24 18.01 -10.31
C LYS A 275 5.82 17.11 -11.46
N GLU A 276 6.16 15.81 -11.45
CA GLU A 276 5.90 14.89 -12.57
C GLU A 276 5.65 13.45 -12.08
N THR A 277 4.39 13.11 -11.79
CA THR A 277 3.97 11.76 -11.42
C THR A 277 3.57 10.94 -12.65
N CYS A 278 3.89 9.64 -12.68
CA CYS A 278 3.50 8.75 -13.78
C CYS A 278 1.98 8.51 -13.82
N VAL A 279 1.31 8.63 -12.68
CA VAL A 279 -0.15 8.51 -12.54
C VAL A 279 -0.78 9.84 -12.18
N GLN A 280 -2.03 10.03 -12.60
CA GLN A 280 -2.85 11.16 -12.15
C GLN A 280 -3.14 11.01 -10.66
N VAL A 281 -2.78 12.02 -9.87
CA VAL A 281 -3.03 12.07 -8.42
C VAL A 281 -4.24 12.96 -8.15
N SER A 282 -4.91 12.76 -7.01
CA SER A 282 -6.07 13.59 -6.65
C SER A 282 -5.64 15.06 -6.50
N PRO A 283 -6.41 16.00 -7.08
CA PRO A 283 -6.16 17.44 -6.88
C PRO A 283 -6.55 17.91 -5.48
N VAL A 284 -7.26 17.08 -4.69
CA VAL A 284 -7.82 17.48 -3.40
C VAL A 284 -6.85 17.19 -2.26
N TYR A 285 -6.58 18.20 -1.45
CA TYR A 285 -5.77 18.06 -0.24
C TYR A 285 -6.51 17.30 0.87
N TYR A 286 -5.83 16.37 1.54
CA TYR A 286 -6.39 15.53 2.60
C TYR A 286 -5.87 15.92 3.99
N ASN A 287 -6.73 16.24 4.94
CA ASN A 287 -6.26 16.66 6.28
C ASN A 287 -5.80 15.50 7.17
N GLY A 288 -6.12 14.26 6.82
CA GLY A 288 -5.73 13.05 7.54
C GLY A 288 -6.32 11.79 6.90
N ILE A 289 -6.12 10.64 7.53
CA ILE A 289 -6.54 9.33 6.99
C ILE A 289 -8.05 9.27 6.77
N PHE A 290 -8.84 9.61 7.79
CA PHE A 290 -10.30 9.52 7.71
C PHE A 290 -10.88 10.53 6.72
N ASP A 291 -10.31 11.73 6.62
CA ASP A 291 -10.69 12.72 5.61
C ASP A 291 -10.36 12.23 4.20
N CYS A 292 -9.19 11.61 4.02
CA CYS A 292 -8.80 10.96 2.77
C CYS A 292 -9.80 9.86 2.40
N ILE A 293 -10.06 8.88 3.27
CA ILE A 293 -11.00 7.77 3.02
C ILE A 293 -12.38 8.31 2.66
N LYS A 294 -12.89 9.28 3.44
CA LYS A 294 -14.19 9.91 3.20
C LYS A 294 -14.23 10.56 1.80
N LYS A 295 -13.23 11.38 1.47
CA LYS A 295 -13.15 12.06 0.17
C LYS A 295 -13.03 11.08 -0.98
N VAL A 296 -12.22 10.03 -0.85
CA VAL A 296 -12.10 8.97 -1.87
C VAL A 296 -13.45 8.30 -2.14
N ILE A 297 -14.19 7.92 -1.09
CA ILE A 297 -15.52 7.33 -1.25
C ILE A 297 -16.46 8.29 -1.99
N PHE A 298 -16.44 9.58 -1.67
CA PHE A 298 -17.33 10.58 -2.25
C PHE A 298 -16.92 11.12 -3.62
N GLU A 299 -15.62 11.13 -3.94
CA GLU A 299 -15.06 11.60 -5.21
C GLU A 299 -15.14 10.48 -6.25
N GLU A 300 -14.63 9.30 -5.92
CA GLU A 300 -14.55 8.16 -6.85
C GLU A 300 -15.83 7.32 -6.89
N GLY A 301 -16.72 7.46 -5.91
CA GLY A 301 -18.03 6.80 -5.90
C GLY A 301 -19.09 7.45 -6.80
N ARG A 302 -18.78 8.58 -7.46
CA ARG A 302 -19.74 9.33 -8.29
C ARG A 302 -20.03 8.61 -9.60
N ILE A 303 -20.96 7.66 -9.57
CA ILE A 303 -21.52 7.06 -10.78
C ILE A 303 -22.20 8.18 -11.59
N LYS A 304 -21.64 8.51 -12.77
CA LYS A 304 -22.24 9.51 -13.67
C LYS A 304 -23.71 9.19 -13.91
N LYS A 305 -24.58 10.20 -13.74
CA LYS A 305 -25.89 10.18 -14.40
C LYS A 305 -25.59 10.19 -15.90
N ARG A 306 -25.53 9.00 -16.54
CA ARG A 306 -25.39 8.85 -17.98
C ARG A 306 -26.38 9.82 -18.60
N LYS A 307 -25.88 10.93 -19.18
CA LYS A 307 -26.68 11.97 -19.85
C LYS A 307 -27.36 11.34 -21.06
N ARG A 308 -28.38 10.50 -20.84
CA ARG A 308 -29.21 9.92 -21.89
C ARG A 308 -30.09 10.99 -22.56
N ASN A 309 -30.16 12.20 -22.01
CA ASN A 309 -31.06 13.25 -22.52
C ASN A 309 -30.52 14.09 -23.69
N LEU A 310 -29.23 14.03 -24.06
CA LEU A 310 -28.76 14.82 -25.21
C LEU A 310 -29.14 14.21 -26.57
N LYS A 311 -29.44 12.90 -26.64
CA LYS A 311 -29.93 12.27 -27.89
C LYS A 311 -31.44 12.38 -28.10
N ASN A 312 -32.22 12.71 -27.07
CA ASN A 312 -33.66 12.96 -27.24
C ASN A 312 -33.94 14.44 -27.56
N ILE A 313 -33.16 15.39 -27.02
CA ILE A 313 -33.29 16.81 -27.39
C ILE A 313 -32.92 17.03 -28.87
N GLN A 314 -31.91 16.35 -29.40
CA GLN A 314 -31.59 16.40 -30.84
C GLN A 314 -32.61 15.68 -31.75
N LYS A 315 -33.49 14.83 -31.20
CA LYS A 315 -34.58 14.22 -31.97
C LYS A 315 -35.86 15.05 -31.94
N GLU A 316 -36.08 15.87 -30.92
CA GLU A 316 -37.21 16.82 -30.87
C GLU A 316 -36.99 18.08 -31.70
N THR A 317 -35.74 18.54 -31.90
CA THR A 317 -35.48 19.69 -32.79
C THR A 317 -35.55 19.38 -34.29
N THR A 318 -35.67 18.10 -34.68
CA THR A 318 -35.82 17.69 -36.10
C THR A 318 -37.25 17.29 -36.45
N PHE A 319 -38.20 17.39 -35.51
CA PHE A 319 -39.61 17.02 -35.73
C PHE A 319 -40.57 18.17 -35.39
N VAL A 320 -40.19 19.40 -35.72
CA VAL A 320 -41.11 20.56 -35.71
C VAL A 320 -41.29 21.04 -37.14
N TYR A 321 -41.94 20.21 -37.95
CA TYR A 321 -42.86 20.61 -39.01
C TYR A 321 -43.76 19.41 -39.28
N THR A 322 -44.74 19.16 -38.41
CA THR A 322 -46.06 18.61 -38.77
C THR A 322 -46.95 18.50 -37.53
N ASN A 323 -47.87 19.46 -37.43
CA ASN A 323 -49.30 19.30 -37.14
C ASN A 323 -49.75 18.29 -36.07
N PHE A 324 -50.50 18.80 -35.09
CA PHE A 324 -51.97 18.69 -35.03
C PHE A 324 -52.45 18.44 -33.58
N SER A 325 -53.25 19.40 -33.12
CA SER A 325 -53.99 19.43 -31.88
C SER A 325 -54.93 18.24 -31.70
N THR A 326 -54.85 17.57 -30.55
CA THR A 326 -56.00 16.89 -29.92
C THR A 326 -55.96 17.03 -28.40
N HIS A 327 -57.03 17.62 -27.86
CA HIS A 327 -57.38 17.66 -26.45
C HIS A 327 -57.50 16.24 -25.89
N SER A 328 -56.80 15.95 -24.79
CA SER A 328 -57.08 14.76 -23.98
C SER A 328 -56.91 15.05 -22.48
N SER A 329 -57.78 14.38 -21.74
CA SER A 329 -58.23 14.61 -20.35
C SER A 329 -57.13 14.58 -19.27
N PRO A 330 -57.26 15.34 -18.16
CA PRO A 330 -56.37 15.25 -17.01
C PRO A 330 -56.68 13.96 -16.24
N ASN A 331 -55.87 12.92 -16.44
CA ASN A 331 -56.03 11.64 -15.76
C ASN A 331 -55.27 11.64 -14.41
N GLU A 332 -56.01 11.40 -13.32
CA GLU A 332 -55.58 11.25 -11.93
C GLU A 332 -54.70 9.99 -11.71
N GLY A 333 -53.47 10.00 -12.23
CA GLY A 333 -52.51 8.88 -12.11
C GLY A 333 -51.23 9.16 -11.30
N ALA A 334 -51.10 10.34 -10.69
CA ALA A 334 -49.82 10.87 -10.21
C ALA A 334 -49.30 10.31 -8.86
N SER A 335 -50.04 9.44 -8.16
CA SER A 335 -49.64 8.99 -6.81
C SER A 335 -48.65 7.82 -6.79
N ASN A 336 -48.60 6.98 -7.84
CA ASN A 336 -47.74 5.79 -7.85
C ASN A 336 -46.31 6.06 -8.36
N ASP A 337 -46.09 7.15 -9.09
CA ASP A 337 -44.77 7.48 -9.66
C ASP A 337 -43.80 8.08 -8.63
N THR A 338 -44.31 8.72 -7.57
CA THR A 338 -43.50 9.29 -6.49
C THR A 338 -42.87 8.20 -5.60
N ALA A 339 -43.59 7.12 -5.32
CA ALA A 339 -43.08 5.99 -4.54
C ALA A 339 -41.95 5.24 -5.28
N ASN A 340 -42.06 5.10 -6.60
CA ASN A 340 -41.06 4.43 -7.43
C ASN A 340 -39.78 5.28 -7.61
N THR A 341 -39.92 6.61 -7.69
CA THR A 341 -38.77 7.52 -7.76
C THR A 341 -37.96 7.53 -6.46
N ILE A 342 -38.60 7.57 -5.29
CA ILE A 342 -37.92 7.52 -3.98
C ILE A 342 -37.13 6.20 -3.80
N ARG A 343 -37.70 5.06 -4.21
CA ARG A 343 -37.01 3.75 -4.15
C ARG A 343 -35.81 3.70 -5.10
N ALA A 344 -35.92 4.32 -6.29
CA ALA A 344 -34.82 4.40 -7.25
C ALA A 344 -33.67 5.26 -6.73
N GLU A 345 -33.94 6.36 -6.01
CA GLU A 345 -32.91 7.23 -5.43
C GLU A 345 -32.13 6.57 -4.30
N ARG A 346 -32.81 5.87 -3.37
CA ARG A 346 -32.11 5.09 -2.32
C ARG A 346 -31.16 4.03 -2.90
N ARG A 347 -31.59 3.30 -3.93
CA ARG A 347 -30.74 2.29 -4.61
C ARG A 347 -29.53 2.91 -5.30
N ARG A 348 -29.66 4.13 -5.83
CA ARG A 348 -28.54 4.86 -6.46
C ARG A 348 -27.49 5.29 -5.45
N GLY A 349 -27.91 5.84 -4.31
CA GLY A 349 -26.99 6.26 -3.24
C GLY A 349 -26.15 5.09 -2.72
N PHE A 350 -26.78 3.93 -2.48
CA PHE A 350 -26.07 2.73 -2.06
C PHE A 350 -25.04 2.26 -3.10
N ARG A 351 -25.40 2.20 -4.39
CA ARG A 351 -24.46 1.81 -5.45
C ARG A 351 -23.26 2.76 -5.57
N GLN A 352 -23.49 4.06 -5.43
CA GLN A 352 -22.42 5.06 -5.45
C GLN A 352 -21.46 4.88 -4.28
N TYR A 353 -22.01 4.66 -3.07
CA TYR A 353 -21.21 4.35 -1.89
C TYR A 353 -20.38 3.09 -2.08
N TRP A 354 -20.97 2.00 -2.58
CA TRP A 354 -20.23 0.75 -2.85
C TRP A 354 -19.16 0.90 -3.92
N ALA A 355 -19.38 1.71 -4.96
CA ALA A 355 -18.36 2.00 -5.95
C ALA A 355 -17.16 2.73 -5.32
N GLY A 356 -17.43 3.71 -4.47
CA GLY A 356 -16.39 4.42 -3.71
C GLY A 356 -15.64 3.50 -2.73
N VAL A 357 -16.36 2.63 -2.01
CA VAL A 357 -15.74 1.63 -1.13
C VAL A 357 -14.86 0.67 -1.93
N LYS A 358 -15.31 0.21 -3.10
CA LYS A 358 -14.50 -0.66 -3.97
C LYS A 358 -13.18 0.01 -4.38
N SER A 359 -13.17 1.33 -4.57
CA SER A 359 -11.93 2.07 -4.86
C SER A 359 -10.91 2.02 -3.71
N LEU A 360 -11.36 2.01 -2.45
CA LEU A 360 -10.46 1.89 -1.30
C LEU A 360 -9.67 0.57 -1.28
N TYR A 361 -10.22 -0.47 -1.90
CA TYR A 361 -9.62 -1.80 -1.99
C TYR A 361 -8.79 -1.99 -3.27
N ARG A 362 -8.39 -0.91 -3.95
CA ARG A 362 -7.42 -1.00 -5.05
C ARG A 362 -6.06 -1.50 -4.54
N GLY A 363 -5.41 -2.33 -5.37
CA GLY A 363 -4.18 -3.02 -4.99
C GLY A 363 -4.36 -4.16 -3.97
N PHE A 364 -5.58 -4.45 -3.49
CA PHE A 364 -5.84 -5.54 -2.54
C PHE A 364 -5.25 -6.87 -3.02
N TRP A 365 -5.49 -7.24 -4.28
CA TRP A 365 -5.03 -8.51 -4.83
C TRP A 365 -3.51 -8.59 -4.95
N SER A 366 -2.86 -7.51 -5.40
CA SER A 366 -1.40 -7.44 -5.52
C SER A 366 -0.75 -7.60 -4.15
N ARG A 367 -1.28 -6.89 -3.15
CA ARG A 367 -0.81 -7.01 -1.77
C ARG A 367 -1.06 -8.40 -1.19
N TYR A 368 -2.23 -8.98 -1.43
CA TYR A 368 -2.54 -10.33 -0.98
C TYR A 368 -1.55 -11.35 -1.58
N ILE A 369 -1.25 -11.25 -2.88
CA ILE A 369 -0.26 -12.12 -3.54
C ILE A 369 1.13 -11.92 -2.93
N ILE A 370 1.55 -10.68 -2.66
CA ILE A 370 2.85 -10.39 -2.01
C ILE A 370 2.92 -11.07 -0.64
N GLU A 371 1.89 -10.92 0.18
CA GLU A 371 1.87 -11.49 1.54
C GLU A 371 1.83 -13.03 1.53
N VAL A 372 1.07 -13.63 0.61
CA VAL A 372 1.08 -15.08 0.41
C VAL A 372 2.43 -15.57 -0.08
N LEU A 373 3.08 -14.88 -1.02
CA LEU A 373 4.40 -15.23 -1.51
C LEU A 373 5.45 -15.17 -0.39
N ARG A 374 5.40 -14.13 0.46
CA ARG A 374 6.24 -13.99 1.64
C ARG A 374 6.03 -15.15 2.63
N TYR A 375 4.79 -15.52 2.87
CA TYR A 375 4.44 -16.66 3.73
C TYR A 375 5.00 -17.98 3.17
N LEU A 376 4.76 -18.27 1.89
CA LEU A 376 5.24 -19.50 1.25
C LEU A 376 6.77 -19.59 1.19
N LEU A 377 7.46 -18.48 0.91
CA LEU A 377 8.92 -18.46 0.88
C LEU A 377 9.53 -18.64 2.27
N LYS A 378 8.87 -18.12 3.31
CA LYS A 378 9.30 -18.36 4.69
C LYS A 378 9.14 -19.82 5.08
N GLU A 379 7.98 -20.41 4.78
CA GLU A 379 7.72 -21.82 5.07
C GLU A 379 8.72 -22.74 4.35
N LEU A 380 9.05 -22.44 3.10
CA LEU A 380 10.02 -23.21 2.32
C LEU A 380 11.46 -23.08 2.87
N ASP A 381 11.81 -21.95 3.46
CA ASP A 381 13.11 -21.74 4.11
C ASP A 381 13.21 -22.57 5.40
N ASP A 382 12.14 -22.58 6.19
CA ASP A 382 12.05 -23.38 7.42
C ASP A 382 12.17 -24.89 7.09
N ASP A 383 11.46 -25.38 6.06
CA ASP A 383 11.54 -26.78 5.61
C ASP A 383 12.96 -27.17 5.14
N ILE A 384 13.63 -26.32 4.36
CA ILE A 384 15.01 -26.58 3.88
C ILE A 384 16.00 -26.62 5.04
N MET A 385 15.84 -25.74 6.03
CA MET A 385 16.73 -25.66 7.18
C MET A 385 16.59 -26.86 8.10
N ASP A 386 15.40 -27.47 8.18
CA ASP A 386 15.19 -28.70 8.93
C ASP A 386 15.74 -29.93 8.21
N ASP A 387 15.64 -29.98 6.87
CA ASP A 387 16.28 -31.03 6.06
C ASP A 387 17.82 -30.98 6.13
N LEU A 388 18.42 -29.79 6.28
CA LEU A 388 19.88 -29.64 6.41
C LEU A 388 20.43 -30.02 7.78
N LYS A 389 19.59 -30.13 8.82
CA LYS A 389 20.00 -30.52 10.18
C LYS A 389 19.95 -32.02 10.40
N ASN A 390 19.18 -32.76 9.60
CA ASN A 390 19.04 -34.22 9.65
C ASN A 390 20.06 -34.90 8.73
#